data_AF-A0A5C7VIZ1-F1
#
_entry.id   AF-A0A5C7VIZ1-F1
#
_cell.length_a   1.000
_cell.length_b   1.000
_cell.length_c   1.000
_cell.angle_alpha   90.00
_cell.angle_beta   90.00
_cell.angle_gamma   90.00
#
_symmetry.space_group_name_H-M   'P 1'
#
loop_
_entity.id
_entity.type
_entity.pdbx_description
1 polymer ?
#
loop_
_entity_poly.entity_id
_entity_poly.type
_entity_poly.pdbx_seq_one_letter_code
_entity_poly.pdbx_strand_id
1 'polypeptide(L)'
;MSQVRSSPLSGYTVGQVVRAAGARVEAKVTQPPDRYTQDTLLDDMVSAYKFARTPQDREVLKQVDGLGTSRTRVPMIENLIVRGLLQSVKKGKKHELRSSDFARQVITLVPETLTDVAMTAKWEIAFGLIEEGKVEWRRVVDHNYQFVDQVVAQAKQQVGNCKAVMPGIKK
;
A
#
# COMPACT_ATOMS: atom_id res chain seq x y z
N MET A 1 -18.86 -5.52 -2.17
CA MET A 1 -19.35 -6.21 -0.96
C MET A 1 -20.87 -6.21 -1.01
N SER A 2 -21.48 -7.34 -1.37
CA SER A 2 -22.94 -7.45 -1.43
C SER A 2 -23.47 -7.37 0.00
N GLN A 3 -24.19 -6.29 0.32
CA GLN A 3 -24.91 -6.19 1.58
C GLN A 3 -25.89 -7.35 1.64
N VAL A 4 -25.66 -8.28 2.57
CA VAL A 4 -26.70 -9.21 3.00
C VAL A 4 -27.74 -8.34 3.70
N ARG A 5 -28.72 -7.86 2.93
CA ARG A 5 -29.94 -7.27 3.48
C ARG A 5 -30.60 -8.39 4.29
N SER A 6 -30.45 -8.37 5.61
CA SER A 6 -31.25 -9.22 6.48
C SER A 6 -32.68 -8.69 6.43
N SER A 7 -33.45 -9.14 5.46
CA SER A 7 -34.90 -9.07 5.59
C SER A 7 -35.27 -9.77 6.89
N PRO A 8 -36.12 -9.17 7.75
CA PRO A 8 -36.64 -9.90 8.89
C PRO A 8 -37.24 -11.20 8.36
N LEU A 9 -36.85 -12.33 8.96
CA LEU A 9 -37.42 -13.63 8.61
C LEU A 9 -38.93 -13.53 8.85
N SER A 10 -39.69 -13.30 7.77
CA SER A 10 -41.11 -13.01 7.83
C SER A 10 -41.84 -14.21 8.42
N GLY A 11 -42.65 -13.99 9.46
CA GLY A 11 -43.41 -15.04 10.14
C GLY A 11 -42.80 -15.55 11.45
N TYR A 12 -41.74 -14.91 11.96
CA TYR A 12 -41.18 -15.22 13.28
C TYR A 12 -41.27 -14.03 14.23
N THR A 13 -41.53 -14.30 15.51
CA THR A 13 -41.52 -13.29 16.58
C THR A 13 -40.29 -13.45 17.48
N VAL A 14 -39.79 -12.32 18.01
CA VAL A 14 -38.70 -12.35 19.00
C VAL A 14 -39.18 -13.13 20.24
N GLY A 15 -38.43 -14.15 20.64
CA GLY A 15 -38.80 -15.06 21.73
C GLY A 15 -39.50 -16.35 21.28
N GLN A 16 -39.79 -16.51 19.98
CA GLN A 16 -40.34 -17.75 19.44
C GLN A 16 -39.30 -18.88 19.52
N VAL A 17 -39.71 -19.99 20.15
CA VAL A 17 -38.89 -21.20 20.21
C VAL A 17 -39.00 -21.95 18.89
N VAL A 18 -37.87 -22.12 18.19
CA VAL A 18 -37.76 -22.91 16.96
C VAL A 18 -36.87 -24.12 17.19
N ARG A 19 -37.20 -25.24 16.54
CA ARG A 19 -36.37 -26.45 16.57
C ARG A 19 -35.45 -26.47 15.37
N ALA A 20 -34.15 -26.68 15.61
CA ALA A 20 -33.20 -26.89 14.52
C ALA A 20 -33.55 -28.19 13.79
N ALA A 21 -33.82 -28.09 12.48
CA ALA A 21 -34.16 -29.25 11.65
C ALA A 21 -32.95 -30.17 11.39
N GLY A 22 -31.73 -29.67 11.57
CA GLY A 22 -30.49 -30.42 11.43
C GLY A 22 -29.28 -29.50 11.48
N ALA A 23 -28.10 -30.10 11.50
CA ALA A 23 -26.82 -29.42 11.35
C ALA A 23 -25.97 -30.15 10.31
N ARG A 24 -25.18 -29.39 9.55
CA ARG A 24 -24.20 -29.93 8.61
C ARG A 24 -22.84 -29.30 8.89
N VAL A 25 -21.79 -30.10 8.76
CA VAL A 25 -20.41 -29.61 8.79
C VAL A 25 -20.05 -29.14 7.40
N GLU A 26 -19.79 -27.83 7.24
CA GLU A 26 -19.26 -27.27 6.00
C GLU A 26 -17.75 -27.12 6.11
N ALA A 27 -17.01 -28.00 5.43
CA ALA A 27 -15.58 -27.79 5.23
C ALA A 27 -15.38 -26.63 4.24
N LYS A 28 -14.68 -25.57 4.69
CA LYS A 28 -14.32 -24.41 3.86
C LYS A 28 -12.81 -24.27 3.82
N VAL A 29 -12.31 -23.81 2.67
CA VAL A 29 -10.89 -23.58 2.44
C VAL A 29 -10.69 -22.08 2.21
N THR A 30 -9.68 -21.50 2.87
CA THR A 30 -9.28 -20.12 2.63
C THR A 30 -8.61 -20.01 1.27
N GLN A 31 -8.84 -18.89 0.58
CA GLN A 31 -8.16 -18.60 -0.67
C GLN A 31 -7.12 -17.50 -0.41
N PRO A 32 -5.96 -17.55 -1.08
CA PRO A 32 -5.01 -16.44 -1.03
C PRO A 32 -5.66 -15.17 -1.58
N PRO A 33 -5.20 -13.98 -1.15
CA PRO A 33 -5.67 -12.72 -1.71
C PRO A 33 -5.47 -12.67 -3.23
N ASP A 34 -6.43 -12.06 -3.92
CA ASP A 34 -6.31 -11.78 -5.34
C ASP A 34 -5.11 -10.84 -5.59
N ARG A 35 -4.43 -11.04 -6.72
CA ARG A 35 -3.39 -10.11 -7.15
C ARG A 35 -4.00 -8.78 -7.57
N TYR A 36 -3.25 -7.70 -7.38
CA TYR A 36 -3.65 -6.38 -7.86
C TYR A 36 -3.85 -6.37 -9.38
N THR A 37 -4.93 -5.73 -9.83
CA THR A 37 -5.04 -5.07 -11.12
C THR A 37 -4.69 -3.58 -10.97
N GLN A 38 -4.61 -2.85 -12.09
CA GLN A 38 -4.43 -1.39 -12.05
C GLN A 38 -5.52 -0.70 -11.22
N ASP A 39 -6.79 -1.04 -11.44
CA ASP A 39 -7.91 -0.45 -10.70
C ASP A 39 -7.84 -0.72 -9.19
N THR A 40 -7.62 -1.99 -8.81
CA THR A 40 -7.53 -2.34 -7.38
C THR A 40 -6.32 -1.72 -6.70
N LEU A 41 -5.22 -1.48 -7.42
CA LEU A 41 -4.06 -0.78 -6.88
C LEU A 41 -4.36 0.71 -6.73
N LEU A 42 -5.05 1.33 -7.68
CA LEU A 42 -5.50 2.73 -7.58
C LEU A 42 -6.44 2.93 -6.38
N ASP A 43 -7.39 2.02 -6.17
CA ASP A 43 -8.31 2.05 -5.04
C ASP A 43 -7.57 2.00 -3.69
N ASP A 44 -6.52 1.18 -3.61
CA ASP A 44 -5.68 1.06 -2.41
C ASP A 44 -4.70 2.22 -2.25
N MET A 45 -4.25 2.86 -3.34
CA MET A 45 -3.49 4.12 -3.26
C MET A 45 -4.35 5.24 -2.66
N VAL A 46 -5.63 5.35 -3.07
CA VAL A 46 -6.59 6.29 -2.45
C VAL A 46 -6.85 5.90 -1.00
N SER A 47 -6.97 4.60 -0.74
CA SER A 47 -7.27 4.07 0.58
C SER A 47 -6.03 3.75 1.43
N ALA A 48 -4.90 4.43 1.19
CA ALA A 48 -3.62 4.07 1.81
C ALA A 48 -3.65 4.10 3.34
N TYR A 49 -4.57 4.87 3.93
CA TYR A 49 -4.85 4.91 5.37
C TYR A 49 -5.19 3.52 5.97
N LYS A 50 -5.66 2.55 5.16
CA LYS A 50 -5.90 1.16 5.60
C LYS A 50 -4.61 0.45 6.01
N PHE A 51 -3.48 0.85 5.43
CA PHE A 51 -2.16 0.26 5.66
C PHE A 51 -1.36 1.01 6.73
N ALA A 52 -1.89 2.12 7.25
CA ALA A 52 -1.27 2.89 8.32
C ALA A 52 -1.23 2.09 9.63
N ARG A 53 -0.06 2.08 10.28
CA ARG A 53 0.20 1.38 11.54
C ARG A 53 -0.34 2.11 12.76
N THR A 54 -0.31 3.45 12.73
CA THR A 54 -0.78 4.27 13.85
C THR A 54 -2.10 4.99 13.53
N PRO A 55 -2.94 5.29 14.54
CA PRO A 55 -4.16 6.07 14.34
C PRO A 55 -3.89 7.47 13.78
N GLN A 56 -2.76 8.09 14.14
CA GLN A 56 -2.39 9.42 13.68
C GLN A 56 -2.03 9.41 12.19
N ASP A 57 -1.18 8.48 11.75
CA ASP A 57 -0.83 8.35 10.32
C ASP A 57 -2.06 8.04 9.47
N ARG A 58 -2.97 7.21 10.00
CA ARG A 58 -4.25 6.89 9.35
C ARG A 58 -5.08 8.14 9.11
N GLU A 59 -5.18 9.01 10.10
CA GLU A 59 -6.01 10.21 10.00
C GLU A 59 -5.44 11.19 8.99
N VAL A 60 -4.13 11.43 9.02
CA VAL A 60 -3.47 12.27 8.02
C VAL A 60 -3.65 11.71 6.61
N LEU A 61 -3.44 10.40 6.42
CA LEU A 61 -3.63 9.76 5.11
C LEU A 61 -5.09 9.83 4.60
N LYS A 62 -6.09 9.94 5.48
CA LYS A 62 -7.47 10.21 5.04
C LYS A 62 -7.65 11.66 4.59
N GLN A 63 -7.04 12.61 5.28
CA GLN A 63 -7.16 14.03 4.98
C GLN A 63 -6.52 14.40 3.64
N VAL A 64 -5.46 13.69 3.25
CA VAL A 64 -4.71 13.93 2.00
C VAL A 64 -5.07 12.98 0.86
N ASP A 65 -6.19 12.24 0.99
CA ASP A 65 -6.66 11.25 0.01
C ASP A 65 -5.64 10.15 -0.33
N GLY A 66 -4.86 9.71 0.65
CA GLY A 66 -3.95 8.56 0.55
C GLY A 66 -2.60 8.91 -0.08
N LEU A 67 -2.16 8.11 -1.05
CA LEU A 67 -0.88 8.27 -1.74
C LEU A 67 -1.05 8.95 -3.10
N GLY A 68 -0.32 10.05 -3.28
CA GLY A 68 -0.39 10.88 -4.49
C GLY A 68 -1.75 11.55 -4.65
N THR A 69 -1.93 12.29 -5.74
CA THR A 69 -3.19 13.00 -6.06
C THR A 69 -3.88 12.35 -7.25
N SER A 70 -5.14 12.68 -7.50
CA SER A 70 -5.91 12.11 -8.63
C SER A 70 -5.17 12.20 -9.97
N ARG A 71 -4.42 13.29 -10.19
CA ARG A 71 -3.66 13.55 -11.42
C ARG A 71 -2.40 12.69 -11.56
N THR A 72 -1.83 12.20 -10.47
CA THR A 72 -0.50 11.55 -10.50
C THR A 72 -0.54 10.04 -10.34
N ARG A 73 -1.64 9.45 -9.83
CA ARG A 73 -1.70 8.00 -9.53
C ARG A 73 -1.59 7.09 -10.75
N VAL A 74 -2.38 7.34 -11.80
CA VAL A 74 -2.33 6.54 -13.04
C VAL A 74 -0.93 6.64 -13.69
N PRO A 75 -0.37 7.85 -13.94
CA PRO A 75 0.99 7.98 -14.44
C PRO A 75 2.04 7.32 -13.56
N MET A 76 1.87 7.30 -12.23
CA MET A 76 2.81 6.66 -11.32
C MET A 76 2.87 5.14 -11.54
N ILE A 77 1.72 4.47 -11.66
CA ILE A 77 1.67 3.03 -11.93
C ILE A 77 2.29 2.70 -13.29
N GLU A 78 1.98 3.49 -14.32
CA GLU A 78 2.58 3.34 -15.65
C GLU A 78 4.10 3.50 -15.61
N ASN A 79 4.60 4.49 -14.88
CA ASN A 79 6.03 4.69 -14.68
C ASN A 79 6.71 3.51 -13.96
N LEU A 80 6.04 2.90 -12.97
CA LEU A 80 6.56 1.69 -12.31
C LEU A 80 6.67 0.50 -13.29
N ILE A 81 5.75 0.40 -14.25
CA ILE A 81 5.81 -0.62 -15.30
C ILE A 81 6.94 -0.31 -16.29
N VAL A 82 7.05 0.93 -16.78
CA VAL A 82 8.10 1.37 -17.70
C VAL A 82 9.50 1.17 -17.10
N ARG A 83 9.66 1.42 -15.80
CA ARG A 83 10.91 1.18 -15.06
C ARG A 83 11.20 -0.30 -14.78
N GLY A 84 10.33 -1.21 -15.18
CA GLY A 84 10.48 -2.65 -14.95
C GLY A 84 10.32 -3.07 -13.49
N LEU A 85 9.72 -2.23 -12.64
CA LEU A 85 9.43 -2.56 -11.24
C LEU A 85 8.14 -3.37 -11.11
N LEU A 86 7.16 -3.06 -11.95
CA LEU A 86 5.93 -3.81 -12.10
C LEU A 86 5.83 -4.43 -13.50
N GLN A 87 5.15 -5.56 -13.59
CA GLN A 87 4.85 -6.27 -14.83
C GLN A 87 3.34 -6.51 -14.91
N SER A 88 2.75 -6.18 -16.06
CA SER A 88 1.36 -6.52 -16.37
C SER A 88 1.33 -7.90 -17.03
N VAL A 89 0.71 -8.87 -16.37
CA VAL A 89 0.60 -10.25 -16.84
C VAL A 89 -0.86 -10.57 -17.13
N LYS A 90 -1.16 -10.93 -18.38
CA LYS A 90 -2.51 -11.34 -18.78
C LYS A 90 -2.85 -12.70 -18.18
N LYS A 91 -3.98 -12.77 -17.49
CA LYS A 91 -4.56 -14.02 -16.97
C LYS A 91 -6.05 -14.07 -17.32
N GLY A 92 -6.37 -14.84 -18.35
CA GLY A 92 -7.71 -14.86 -18.94
C GLY A 92 -8.08 -13.48 -19.48
N LYS A 93 -9.16 -12.89 -18.93
CA LYS A 93 -9.66 -11.55 -19.31
C LYS A 93 -9.06 -10.40 -18.49
N LYS A 94 -8.30 -10.69 -17.42
CA LYS A 94 -7.75 -9.68 -16.51
C LYS A 94 -6.25 -9.48 -16.73
N HIS A 95 -5.76 -8.28 -16.42
CA HIS A 95 -4.34 -7.96 -16.32
C HIS A 95 -3.95 -7.85 -14.85
N GLU A 96 -3.14 -8.79 -14.37
CA GLU A 96 -2.58 -8.78 -13.02
C GLU A 96 -1.27 -7.99 -13.02
N LEU A 97 -1.09 -7.12 -12.03
CA LEU A 97 0.18 -6.48 -11.72
C LEU A 97 1.00 -7.41 -10.82
N ARG A 98 2.26 -7.60 -11.18
CA ARG A 98 3.23 -8.40 -10.42
C ARG A 98 4.51 -7.59 -10.26
N SER A 99 5.10 -7.60 -9.07
CA SER A 99 6.46 -7.07 -8.91
C SER A 99 7.46 -7.92 -9.71
N SER A 100 8.48 -7.29 -10.26
CA SER A 100 9.61 -8.00 -10.86
C SER A 100 10.55 -8.54 -9.79
N ASP A 101 11.44 -9.47 -10.17
CA ASP A 101 12.53 -9.91 -9.26
C ASP A 101 13.43 -8.75 -8.86
N PHE A 102 13.70 -7.85 -9.82
CA PHE A 102 14.46 -6.62 -9.57
C PHE A 102 13.77 -5.74 -8.51
N ALA A 103 12.46 -5.50 -8.63
CA ALA A 103 11.72 -4.72 -7.63
C ALA A 103 11.76 -5.37 -6.24
N ARG A 104 11.62 -6.70 -6.16
CA ARG A 104 11.71 -7.41 -4.88
C ARG A 104 13.08 -7.23 -4.24
N GLN A 105 14.16 -7.34 -5.02
CA GLN A 105 15.52 -7.11 -4.53
C GLN A 105 15.70 -5.66 -4.05
N VAL A 106 15.23 -4.67 -4.82
CA VAL A 106 15.28 -3.26 -4.41
C VAL A 106 14.55 -3.04 -3.09
N ILE A 107 13.34 -3.59 -2.93
CA ILE A 107 12.56 -3.49 -1.67
C ILE A 107 13.35 -4.09 -0.49
N THR A 108 14.11 -5.17 -0.69
CA THR A 108 14.92 -5.76 0.40
C THR A 108 16.16 -4.94 0.79
N LEU A 109 16.63 -4.05 -0.08
CA LEU A 109 17.83 -3.24 0.14
C LEU A 109 17.53 -1.84 0.70
N VAL A 110 16.28 -1.39 0.60
CA VAL A 110 15.87 -0.10 1.14
C VAL A 110 15.44 -0.24 2.60
N PRO A 111 15.67 0.77 3.45
CA PRO A 111 15.12 0.79 4.79
C PRO A 111 13.60 0.68 4.78
N GLU A 112 13.04 -0.03 5.75
CA GLU A 112 11.59 -0.22 5.89
C GLU A 112 10.81 1.10 5.88
N THR A 113 11.41 2.16 6.45
CA THR A 113 10.86 3.52 6.49
C THR A 113 10.52 4.08 5.12
N LEU A 114 11.25 3.71 4.05
CA LEU A 114 10.96 4.15 2.68
C LEU A 114 9.79 3.41 2.03
N THR A 115 9.43 2.24 2.57
CA THR A 115 8.34 1.40 2.06
C THR A 115 7.05 1.56 2.87
N ASP A 116 7.10 2.27 4.00
CA ASP A 116 5.95 2.52 4.87
C ASP A 116 5.15 3.74 4.38
N VAL A 117 3.83 3.58 4.25
CA VAL A 117 2.89 4.66 3.90
C VAL A 117 2.90 5.80 4.93
N ALA A 118 3.31 5.52 6.17
CA ALA A 118 3.48 6.53 7.21
C ALA A 118 4.50 7.60 6.84
N MET A 119 5.46 7.30 5.95
CA MET A 119 6.41 8.31 5.48
C MET A 119 5.69 9.45 4.76
N THR A 120 4.68 9.14 3.93
CA THR A 120 3.85 10.16 3.28
C THR A 120 3.07 10.98 4.31
N ALA A 121 2.50 10.34 5.33
CA ALA A 121 1.79 11.07 6.40
C ALA A 121 2.70 12.09 7.10
N LYS A 122 3.95 11.71 7.39
CA LYS A 122 4.94 12.59 8.03
C LYS A 122 5.28 13.80 7.16
N TRP A 123 5.39 13.63 5.84
CA TRP A 123 5.61 14.74 4.92
C TRP A 123 4.47 15.73 4.94
N GLU A 124 3.23 15.24 4.87
CA GLU A 124 2.05 16.09 4.85
C GLU A 124 1.88 16.87 6.16
N ILE A 125 2.21 16.25 7.31
CA ILE A 125 2.29 16.97 8.58
C ILE A 125 3.34 18.08 8.50
N ALA A 126 4.55 17.78 8.01
CA ALA A 126 5.63 18.76 7.92
C ALA A 126 5.27 19.93 6.99
N PHE A 127 4.61 19.65 5.86
CA PHE A 127 4.12 20.67 4.94
C PHE A 127 3.02 21.53 5.56
N GLY A 128 2.06 20.93 6.25
CA GLY A 128 1.04 21.67 7.00
C GLY A 128 1.65 22.60 8.06
N LEU A 129 2.68 22.14 8.79
CA LEU A 129 3.40 22.98 9.76
C LEU A 129 4.16 24.15 9.12
N ILE A 130 4.66 23.97 7.88
CA ILE A 130 5.26 25.06 7.10
C ILE A 130 4.18 26.07 6.69
N GLU A 131 3.04 25.60 6.18
CA GLU A 131 1.92 26.45 5.77
C GLU A 131 1.37 27.28 6.94
N GLU A 132 1.32 26.70 8.13
CA GLU A 132 0.92 27.38 9.38
C GLU A 132 2.02 28.30 9.95
N GLY A 133 3.21 28.34 9.35
CA GLY A 133 4.35 29.14 9.83
C GLY A 133 4.97 28.64 11.14
N LYS A 134 4.64 27.41 11.58
CA LYS A 134 5.16 26.79 12.81
C LYS A 134 6.56 26.21 12.64
N VAL A 135 6.92 25.82 11.41
CA VAL A 135 8.24 25.29 11.05
C VAL A 135 8.78 26.06 9.84
N GLU A 136 10.05 26.42 9.87
CA GLU A 136 10.73 27.07 8.75
C GLU A 136 11.11 26.02 7.68
N TRP A 137 10.86 26.33 6.41
CA TRP A 137 10.98 25.35 5.33
C TRP A 137 12.41 24.84 5.13
N ARG A 138 13.44 25.66 5.38
CA ARG A 138 14.84 25.19 5.26
C ARG A 138 15.14 24.13 6.30
N ARG A 139 14.60 24.22 7.52
CA ARG A 139 14.76 23.16 8.52
C ARG A 139 14.23 21.81 8.04
N VAL A 140 13.09 21.79 7.35
CA VAL A 140 12.55 20.55 6.76
C VAL A 140 13.48 20.06 5.66
N VAL A 141 13.92 20.93 4.74
CA VAL A 141 14.85 20.56 3.67
C VAL A 141 16.19 20.03 4.21
N ASP A 142 16.76 20.66 5.24
CA ASP A 142 18.00 20.23 5.88
C ASP A 142 17.85 18.85 6.54
N HIS A 143 16.71 18.62 7.21
CA HIS A 143 16.38 17.30 7.77
C HIS A 143 16.29 16.23 6.66
N ASN A 144 15.77 16.60 5.49
CA ASN A 144 15.63 15.67 4.36
C ASN A 144 16.97 15.27 3.78
N TYR A 145 17.89 16.22 3.63
CA TYR A 145 19.25 15.92 3.18
C TYR A 145 19.94 14.95 4.16
N GLN A 146 19.84 15.22 5.46
CA GLN A 146 20.38 14.32 6.49
C GLN A 146 19.76 12.92 6.42
N PHE A 147 18.44 12.83 6.23
CA PHE A 147 17.75 11.56 6.08
C PHE A 147 18.22 10.80 4.84
N VAL A 148 18.34 11.48 3.69
CA VAL A 148 18.84 10.88 2.45
C VAL A 148 20.28 10.39 2.62
N ASP A 149 21.15 11.16 3.27
CA ASP A 149 22.53 10.75 3.53
C ASP A 149 22.58 9.48 4.40
N GLN A 150 21.73 9.38 5.43
CA GLN A 150 21.61 8.19 6.27
C GLN A 150 21.13 6.98 5.47
N VAL A 151 20.09 7.13 4.65
CA VAL A 151 19.57 6.08 3.79
C VAL A 151 20.65 5.59 2.82
N VAL A 152 21.37 6.51 2.18
CA VAL A 152 22.45 6.17 1.23
C VAL A 152 23.59 5.47 1.94
N ALA A 153 23.98 5.91 3.13
CA ALA A 153 25.01 5.25 3.93
C ALA A 153 24.60 3.81 4.31
N GLN A 154 23.35 3.60 4.73
CA GLN A 154 22.82 2.27 5.05
C GLN A 154 22.78 1.37 3.80
N ALA A 155 22.29 1.88 2.67
CA ALA A 155 22.26 1.14 1.41
C ALA A 155 23.67 0.72 0.96
N LYS A 156 24.68 1.60 1.09
CA LYS A 156 26.08 1.27 0.78
C LYS A 156 26.62 0.12 1.64
N GLN A 157 26.28 0.09 2.93
CA GLN A 157 26.68 -1.00 3.83
C GLN A 157 26.01 -2.32 3.44
N GLN A 158 24.73 -2.29 3.07
CA GLN A 158 24.01 -3.49 2.64
C GLN A 158 24.51 -4.03 1.29
N VAL A 159 24.78 -3.15 0.32
CA VAL A 159 25.38 -3.55 -0.97
C VAL A 159 26.79 -4.12 -0.80
N GLY A 160 27.60 -3.56 0.12
CA GLY A 160 28.91 -4.11 0.47
C GLY A 160 28.85 -5.53 1.04
N ASN A 161 27.75 -5.87 1.71
CA ASN A 161 27.50 -7.19 2.28
C ASN A 161 26.81 -8.17 1.30
N CYS A 162 26.15 -7.66 0.25
CA CYS A 162 25.55 -8.47 -0.80
C CYS A 162 26.58 -8.83 -1.89
N LYS A 163 27.38 -9.88 -1.68
CA LYS A 163 28.07 -10.54 -2.80
C LYS A 163 27.05 -11.33 -3.63
N ALA A 164 26.94 -10.92 -4.91
CA ALA A 164 26.18 -11.55 -6.00
C ALA A 164 24.66 -11.33 -6.02
N VAL A 165 24.20 -10.62 -7.06
CA VAL A 165 23.37 -11.09 -8.18
C VAL A 165 22.72 -9.83 -8.77
N MET A 166 23.38 -9.19 -9.73
CA MET A 166 22.73 -8.21 -10.61
C MET A 166 22.67 -8.80 -12.02
N PRO A 167 21.49 -9.20 -12.53
CA PRO A 167 21.33 -9.46 -13.95
C PRO A 167 21.48 -8.14 -14.70
N GLY A 168 22.30 -8.14 -15.75
CA GLY A 168 22.68 -6.95 -16.50
C GLY A 168 21.48 -6.13 -16.98
N ILE A 169 21.43 -4.88 -16.52
CA ILE A 169 20.63 -3.82 -17.14
C ILE A 169 21.31 -3.53 -18.48
N LYS A 170 20.68 -3.94 -19.59
CA LYS A 170 21.12 -3.49 -20.92
C LYS A 170 20.89 -1.97 -21.00
N LYS A 171 21.96 -1.24 -21.33
CA LYS A 171 21.94 0.18 -21.69
C LYS A 171 21.03 0.44 -22.88
#